data_AF-A0A2N1RLT8-F1
#
_entry.id   AF-A0A2N1RLT8-F1
#
_cell.length_a   1.000
_cell.length_b   1.000
_cell.length_c   1.000
_cell.angle_alpha   90.00
_cell.angle_beta   90.00
_cell.angle_gamma   90.00
#
_symmetry.space_group_name_H-M   'P 1'
#
loop_
_entity.id
_entity.type
_entity.pdbx_description
1 polymer ?
#
loop_
_entity_poly.entity_id
_entity_poly.type
_entity_poly.pdbx_seq_one_letter_code
_entity_poly.pdbx_strand_id
1 'polypeptide(L)'
;MYDNIEIFAGDKAAEIIRDRGLKESDIKGIVGASGGPKFMVLNGLDKAILNTWFKKRTDPLFFIGSSIGSWRGAAFAGKDPIKTLDVFTGSYLKQHYSSKPTRKEVTDESIRILNDFLTEENIDFILNSSKFNLNIISAQCRGISSIESNTALALSFFPAMLVNLISRKLL
;
A
#
# COMPACT_ATOMS: atom_id res chain seq x y z
N MET A 1 24.98 13.33 10.16
CA MET A 1 23.72 12.64 10.50
C MET A 1 22.70 13.09 9.48
N TYR A 2 21.87 12.21 8.91
CA TYR A 2 20.89 12.66 7.92
C TYR A 2 19.71 13.29 8.67
N ASP A 3 19.59 14.62 8.67
CA ASP A 3 18.60 15.38 9.46
C ASP A 3 17.13 15.11 9.08
N ASN A 4 16.88 14.26 8.08
CA ASN A 4 15.57 14.01 7.49
C ASN A 4 15.06 12.56 7.68
N ILE A 5 15.79 11.70 8.39
CA ILE A 5 15.40 10.30 8.60
C ILE A 5 15.44 9.96 10.08
N GLU A 6 14.27 9.62 10.63
CA GLU A 6 14.14 9.05 11.96
C GLU A 6 14.01 7.52 11.85
N ILE A 7 14.81 6.80 12.64
CA ILE A 7 14.76 5.34 12.71
C ILE A 7 14.34 4.95 14.13
N PHE A 8 13.22 4.25 14.23
CA PHE A 8 12.72 3.72 15.48
C PHE A 8 13.01 2.23 15.55
N ALA A 9 13.70 1.80 16.60
CA ALA A 9 14.01 0.40 16.85
C ALA A 9 13.73 0.09 18.32
N GLY A 10 12.99 -1.00 18.59
CA GLY A 10 12.85 -1.52 19.94
C GLY A 10 14.15 -2.16 20.44
N ASP A 11 14.25 -2.41 21.74
CA ASP A 11 15.50 -2.83 22.41
C ASP A 11 16.20 -4.01 21.73
N LYS A 12 15.44 -5.06 21.38
CA LYS A 12 15.96 -6.26 20.71
C LYS A 12 16.52 -5.95 19.32
N ALA A 13 15.82 -5.14 18.53
CA ALA A 13 16.27 -4.76 17.21
C ALA A 13 17.51 -3.87 17.30
N ALA A 14 17.52 -2.92 18.24
CA ALA A 14 18.67 -2.05 18.49
C ALA A 14 19.92 -2.84 18.90
N GLU A 15 19.77 -3.87 19.74
CA GLU A 15 20.87 -4.78 20.10
C GLU A 15 21.43 -5.51 18.88
N ILE A 16 20.58 -6.15 18.07
CA ILE A 16 21.00 -6.87 16.85
C ILE A 16 21.72 -5.93 15.88
N ILE A 17 21.18 -4.72 15.67
CA ILE A 17 21.74 -3.73 14.76
C ILE A 17 23.11 -3.24 15.25
N ARG A 18 23.28 -3.02 16.56
CA ARG A 18 24.57 -2.62 17.15
C ARG A 18 25.62 -3.72 17.06
N ASP A 19 25.22 -4.98 17.27
CA ASP A 19 26.14 -6.13 17.27
C ASP A 19 26.66 -6.48 15.86
N ARG A 20 25.74 -6.60 14.89
CA ARG A 20 26.10 -7.13 13.55
C ARG A 20 25.52 -6.36 12.36
N GLY A 21 24.93 -5.19 12.60
CA GLY A 21 24.19 -4.43 11.59
C GLY A 21 22.86 -5.06 11.20
N LEU A 22 22.05 -4.32 10.44
CA LEU A 22 20.77 -4.80 9.92
C LEU A 22 20.97 -5.55 8.60
N LYS A 23 20.76 -6.87 8.60
CA LYS A 23 20.81 -7.68 7.38
C LYS A 23 19.42 -7.75 6.75
N GLU A 24 19.36 -7.96 5.43
CA GLU A 24 18.07 -8.13 4.74
C GLU A 24 17.21 -9.24 5.36
N SER A 25 17.83 -10.34 5.80
CA SER A 25 17.15 -11.51 6.36
C SER A 25 16.55 -11.26 7.74
N ASP A 26 16.96 -10.18 8.42
CA ASP A 26 16.36 -9.74 9.69
C ASP A 26 14.97 -9.12 9.46
N ILE A 27 14.71 -8.59 8.26
CA ILE A 27 13.40 -8.08 7.89
C ILE A 27 12.52 -9.20 7.38
N LYS A 28 11.42 -9.44 8.11
CA LYS A 28 10.41 -10.45 7.74
C LYS A 28 9.17 -9.85 7.11
N GLY A 29 8.95 -8.55 7.24
CA GLY A 29 7.91 -7.90 6.47
C GLY A 29 7.99 -6.37 6.38
N ILE A 30 7.19 -5.85 5.45
CA ILE A 30 6.98 -4.44 5.18
C ILE A 30 5.48 -4.14 5.38
N VAL A 31 5.19 -3.04 6.06
CA VAL A 31 3.83 -2.53 6.22
C VAL A 31 3.64 -1.33 5.29
N GLY A 32 2.82 -1.49 4.27
CA GLY A 32 2.40 -0.43 3.36
C GLY A 32 1.16 0.28 3.88
N ALA A 33 1.35 1.42 4.54
CA ALA A 33 0.24 2.25 5.00
C ALA A 33 -0.56 2.84 3.81
N SER A 34 -1.87 3.02 4.01
CA SER A 34 -2.68 3.85 3.11
C SER A 34 -2.24 5.31 3.17
N GLY A 35 -2.43 6.05 2.09
CA GLY A 35 -2.02 7.46 2.06
C GLY A 35 -2.23 8.18 0.74
N GLY A 36 -2.98 7.60 -0.20
CA GLY A 36 -3.14 8.15 -1.56
C GLY A 36 -1.78 8.49 -2.20
N PRO A 37 -1.52 9.74 -2.60
CA PRO A 37 -0.30 10.12 -3.31
C PRO A 37 1.00 10.00 -2.51
N LYS A 38 0.95 9.73 -1.19
CA LYS A 38 2.13 9.68 -0.32
C LYS A 38 3.20 8.67 -0.76
N PHE A 39 2.82 7.60 -1.45
CA PHE A 39 3.79 6.63 -1.96
C PHE A 39 4.78 7.25 -2.96
N MET A 40 4.41 8.34 -3.65
CA MET A 40 5.29 9.00 -4.63
C MET A 40 6.53 9.59 -3.97
N VAL A 41 6.40 10.11 -2.75
CA VAL A 41 7.55 10.60 -1.96
C VAL A 41 8.46 9.42 -1.57
N LEU A 42 7.86 8.24 -1.35
CA LEU A 42 8.58 7.02 -0.99
C LEU A 42 9.19 6.29 -2.21
N ASN A 43 8.80 6.62 -3.45
CA ASN A 43 9.23 5.91 -4.65
C ASN A 43 10.77 5.85 -4.79
N GLY A 44 11.48 6.93 -4.46
CA GLY A 44 12.95 6.93 -4.47
C GLY A 44 13.54 5.97 -3.44
N LEU A 45 12.98 5.94 -2.22
CA LEU A 45 13.37 5.02 -1.17
C LEU A 45 13.04 3.57 -1.56
N ASP A 46 11.89 3.34 -2.18
CA ASP A 46 11.45 2.02 -2.64
C ASP A 46 12.43 1.43 -3.64
N LYS A 47 12.85 2.23 -4.63
CA LYS A 47 13.86 1.82 -5.61
C LYS A 47 15.20 1.52 -4.97
N ALA A 48 15.64 2.34 -4.00
CA ALA A 48 16.87 2.08 -3.26
C ALA A 48 16.79 0.77 -2.45
N ILE A 49 15.67 0.54 -1.76
CA ILE A 49 15.42 -0.69 -1.01
C ILE A 49 15.42 -1.91 -1.95
N LEU A 50 14.67 -1.86 -3.05
CA LEU A 50 14.52 -2.97 -3.98
C LEU A 50 15.82 -3.27 -4.77
N ASN A 51 16.47 -2.24 -5.33
CA ASN A 51 17.62 -2.41 -6.21
C ASN A 51 18.96 -2.50 -5.46
N THR A 52 19.03 -2.05 -4.20
CA THR A 52 20.27 -2.10 -3.42
C THR A 52 20.16 -3.10 -2.29
N TRP A 53 19.14 -2.97 -1.43
CA TRP A 53 19.13 -3.72 -0.18
C TRP A 53 18.57 -5.13 -0.30
N PHE A 54 17.44 -5.31 -0.99
CA PHE A 54 16.82 -6.62 -1.24
C PHE A 54 17.28 -7.30 -2.52
N LYS A 55 18.27 -6.74 -3.22
CA LYS A 55 18.75 -7.26 -4.52
C LYS A 55 19.19 -8.73 -4.44
N LYS A 56 19.77 -9.14 -3.30
CA LYS A 56 20.32 -10.48 -3.09
C LYS A 56 19.38 -11.40 -2.30
N ARG A 57 18.19 -10.90 -1.94
CA ARG A 57 17.26 -11.64 -1.10
C ARG A 57 16.81 -12.93 -1.76
N THR A 58 16.94 -14.03 -1.02
CA THR A 58 16.39 -15.34 -1.38
C THR A 58 15.17 -15.71 -0.54
N ASP A 59 15.13 -15.25 0.70
CA ASP A 59 14.09 -15.60 1.65
C ASP A 59 12.76 -14.89 1.34
N PRO A 60 11.60 -15.50 1.62
CA PRO A 60 10.32 -14.82 1.53
C PRO A 60 10.26 -13.56 2.41
N LEU A 61 9.57 -12.52 1.93
CA LEU A 61 9.26 -11.29 2.66
C LEU A 61 7.76 -11.04 2.61
N PHE A 62 7.12 -10.84 3.76
CA PHE A 62 5.71 -10.48 3.78
C PHE A 62 5.54 -8.99 3.50
N PHE A 63 4.66 -8.63 2.57
CA PHE A 63 4.22 -7.25 2.40
C PHE A 63 2.75 -7.18 2.77
N ILE A 64 2.40 -6.43 3.82
CA ILE A 64 1.00 -6.19 4.18
C ILE A 64 0.64 -4.75 3.84
N GLY A 65 -0.45 -4.56 3.09
CA GLY A 65 -0.87 -3.23 2.69
C GLY A 65 -2.38 -3.06 2.59
N SER A 66 -2.83 -1.81 2.74
CA SER A 66 -4.20 -1.39 2.45
C SER A 66 -4.21 -0.29 1.39
N SER A 67 -5.24 -0.28 0.54
CA SER A 67 -5.41 0.75 -0.51
C SER A 67 -4.11 0.91 -1.35
N ILE A 68 -3.58 2.12 -1.46
CA ILE A 68 -2.34 2.40 -2.22
C ILE A 68 -1.12 1.62 -1.69
N GLY A 69 -1.12 1.27 -0.40
CA GLY A 69 -0.10 0.40 0.18
C GLY A 69 -0.14 -0.99 -0.43
N SER A 70 -1.33 -1.53 -0.72
CA SER A 70 -1.49 -2.81 -1.44
C SER A 70 -0.97 -2.71 -2.88
N TRP A 71 -1.17 -1.58 -3.55
CA TRP A 71 -0.72 -1.37 -4.93
C TRP A 71 0.81 -1.28 -4.99
N ARG A 72 1.41 -0.55 -4.05
CA ARG A 72 2.86 -0.53 -3.84
C ARG A 72 3.40 -1.94 -3.55
N GLY A 73 2.74 -2.71 -2.71
CA GLY A 73 3.10 -4.11 -2.44
C GLY A 73 3.01 -5.01 -3.68
N ALA A 74 1.98 -4.83 -4.51
CA ALA A 74 1.84 -5.55 -5.76
C ALA A 74 2.95 -5.19 -6.76
N ALA A 75 3.36 -3.91 -6.81
CA ALA A 75 4.51 -3.50 -7.61
C ALA A 75 5.82 -4.11 -7.11
N PHE A 76 6.02 -4.20 -5.78
CA PHE A 76 7.18 -4.88 -5.16
C PHE A 76 7.23 -6.37 -5.52
N ALA A 77 6.06 -7.01 -5.61
CA ALA A 77 5.96 -8.43 -5.88
C ALA A 77 6.09 -8.80 -7.37
N GLY A 78 6.03 -7.83 -8.28
CA GLY A 78 6.17 -8.05 -9.72
C GLY A 78 7.52 -8.64 -10.13
N LYS A 79 7.59 -9.21 -11.34
CA LYS A 79 8.78 -9.90 -11.85
C LYS A 79 10.01 -9.01 -11.94
N ASP A 80 9.81 -7.77 -12.37
CA ASP A 80 10.77 -6.67 -12.26
C ASP A 80 10.16 -5.59 -11.36
N PRO A 81 10.49 -5.57 -10.05
CA PRO A 81 9.89 -4.64 -9.11
C PRO A 81 10.14 -3.17 -9.45
N ILE A 82 11.30 -2.85 -10.04
CA ILE A 82 11.66 -1.47 -10.39
C ILE A 82 10.82 -1.01 -11.58
N LYS A 83 10.77 -1.82 -12.65
CA LYS A 83 9.94 -1.51 -13.82
C LYS A 83 8.47 -1.44 -13.45
N THR A 84 7.98 -2.38 -12.66
CA THR A 84 6.57 -2.42 -12.23
C THR A 84 6.21 -1.18 -11.42
N LEU A 85 7.09 -0.76 -10.50
CA LEU A 85 6.91 0.45 -9.70
C LEU A 85 6.95 1.73 -10.56
N ASP A 86 7.79 1.76 -11.60
CA ASP A 86 7.86 2.88 -12.55
C ASP A 86 6.60 3.01 -13.39
N VAL A 87 6.07 1.90 -13.92
CA VAL A 87 4.80 1.90 -14.65
C VAL A 87 3.67 2.33 -13.72
N PHE A 88 3.57 1.75 -12.52
CA PHE A 88 2.56 2.13 -11.53
C PHE A 88 2.63 3.63 -11.21
N THR A 89 3.82 4.16 -10.88
CA THR A 89 3.99 5.58 -10.55
C THR A 89 3.62 6.48 -11.73
N GLY A 90 4.06 6.12 -12.94
CA GLY A 90 3.75 6.86 -14.16
C GLY A 90 2.26 6.87 -14.49
N SER A 91 1.58 5.73 -14.36
CA SER A 91 0.15 5.60 -14.60
C SER A 91 -0.68 6.34 -13.54
N TYR A 92 -0.26 6.32 -12.28
CA TYR A 92 -0.88 7.09 -11.21
C TYR A 92 -0.73 8.60 -11.42
N LEU A 93 0.44 9.07 -11.86
CA LEU A 93 0.65 10.50 -12.16
C LEU A 93 -0.20 11.01 -13.34
N LYS A 94 -0.56 10.13 -14.27
CA LYS A 94 -1.36 10.45 -15.46
C LYS A 94 -2.86 10.35 -15.24
N GLN A 95 -3.30 10.18 -13.98
CA GLN A 95 -4.72 10.17 -13.65
C GLN A 95 -5.41 11.43 -14.18
N HIS A 96 -6.55 11.22 -14.83
CA HIS A 96 -7.36 12.32 -15.34
C HIS A 96 -8.82 12.09 -14.98
N TYR A 97 -9.45 13.14 -14.48
CA TYR A 97 -10.83 13.14 -14.05
C TYR A 97 -11.57 14.34 -14.63
N SER A 98 -12.87 14.16 -14.86
CA SER A 98 -13.82 15.23 -15.07
C SER A 98 -13.87 16.16 -13.84
N SER A 99 -14.45 17.35 -14.00
CA SER A 99 -14.52 18.34 -12.90
C SER A 99 -15.26 17.84 -11.66
N LYS A 100 -16.16 16.86 -11.82
CA LYS A 100 -16.92 16.21 -10.74
C LYS A 100 -16.99 14.71 -11.04
N PRO A 101 -15.93 13.95 -10.74
CA PRO A 101 -15.85 12.56 -11.13
C PRO A 101 -16.94 11.74 -10.46
N THR A 102 -17.54 10.83 -11.22
CA THR A 102 -18.50 9.87 -10.67
C THR A 102 -17.76 8.73 -9.97
N ARG A 103 -18.46 7.98 -9.11
CA ARG A 103 -17.91 6.74 -8.51
C ARG A 103 -17.39 5.78 -9.58
N LYS A 104 -18.12 5.64 -10.69
CA LYS A 104 -17.74 4.79 -11.81
C LYS A 104 -16.43 5.26 -12.44
N GLU A 105 -16.31 6.56 -12.70
CA GLU A 105 -15.11 7.15 -13.31
C GLU A 105 -13.86 6.93 -12.44
N VAL A 106 -13.98 7.10 -11.12
CA VAL A 106 -12.88 6.80 -10.18
C VAL A 106 -12.49 5.32 -10.21
N THR A 107 -13.48 4.41 -10.26
CA THR A 107 -13.25 2.97 -10.37
C THR A 107 -12.58 2.60 -11.69
N ASP A 108 -13.09 3.11 -12.81
CA ASP A 108 -12.55 2.83 -14.14
C ASP A 108 -11.10 3.29 -14.25
N GLU A 109 -10.79 4.50 -13.74
CA GLU A 109 -9.43 5.03 -13.72
C GLU A 109 -8.50 4.22 -12.81
N SER A 110 -9.02 3.74 -11.67
CA SER A 110 -8.26 2.86 -10.78
C SER A 110 -7.94 1.52 -11.45
N ILE A 111 -8.91 0.93 -12.14
CA ILE A 111 -8.74 -0.33 -12.90
C ILE A 111 -7.74 -0.12 -14.05
N ARG A 112 -7.81 1.02 -14.76
CA ARG A 112 -6.86 1.38 -15.80
C ARG A 112 -5.42 1.36 -15.27
N ILE A 113 -5.16 2.04 -14.15
CA ILE A 113 -3.83 2.06 -13.53
C ILE A 113 -3.39 0.65 -13.13
N LEU A 114 -4.27 -0.14 -12.49
CA LEU A 114 -3.96 -1.52 -12.09
C LEU A 114 -3.54 -2.36 -13.31
N ASN A 115 -4.31 -2.29 -14.40
CA ASN A 115 -4.05 -3.04 -15.62
C ASN A 115 -2.74 -2.62 -16.32
N ASP A 116 -2.27 -1.38 -16.14
CA ASP A 116 -1.01 -0.93 -16.73
C ASP A 116 0.21 -1.67 -16.16
N PHE A 117 0.23 -1.97 -14.84
CA PHE A 117 1.38 -2.60 -14.19
C PHE A 117 1.15 -4.06 -13.77
N LEU A 118 -0.10 -4.48 -13.58
CA LEU A 118 -0.50 -5.87 -13.32
C LEU A 118 -0.93 -6.54 -14.61
N THR A 119 0.03 -6.75 -15.51
CA THR A 119 -0.18 -7.60 -16.68
C THR A 119 -0.45 -9.04 -16.25
N GLU A 120 -1.06 -9.86 -17.12
CA GLU A 120 -1.31 -11.28 -16.83
C GLU A 120 -0.03 -12.02 -16.41
N GLU A 121 1.10 -11.74 -17.08
CA GLU A 121 2.41 -12.28 -16.71
C GLU A 121 2.84 -11.86 -15.30
N ASN A 122 2.67 -10.58 -14.94
CA ASN A 122 3.04 -10.09 -13.62
C ASN A 122 2.12 -10.67 -12.55
N ILE A 123 0.83 -10.82 -12.82
CA ILE A 123 -0.13 -11.46 -11.90
C ILE A 123 0.27 -12.92 -11.66
N ASP A 124 0.52 -13.68 -12.73
CA ASP A 124 0.96 -15.08 -12.61
C ASP A 124 2.26 -15.20 -11.80
N PHE A 125 3.23 -14.31 -12.08
CA PHE A 125 4.46 -14.27 -11.31
C PHE A 125 4.24 -13.93 -9.83
N ILE A 126 3.40 -12.95 -9.53
CA ILE A 126 3.08 -12.54 -8.15
C ILE A 126 2.48 -13.72 -7.38
N LEU A 127 1.57 -14.47 -8.01
CA LEU A 127 0.87 -15.58 -7.36
C LEU A 127 1.74 -16.82 -7.17
N ASN A 128 2.68 -17.09 -8.09
CA ASN A 128 3.38 -18.38 -8.15
C ASN A 128 4.88 -18.32 -7.83
N SER A 129 5.54 -17.19 -8.07
CA SER A 129 7.02 -17.11 -8.13
C SER A 129 7.62 -15.98 -7.30
N SER A 130 6.82 -15.02 -6.83
CA SER A 130 7.34 -13.88 -6.09
C SER A 130 7.88 -14.27 -4.72
N LYS A 131 8.98 -13.61 -4.32
CA LYS A 131 9.51 -13.68 -2.96
C LYS A 131 8.80 -12.70 -2.02
N PHE A 132 8.06 -11.73 -2.57
CA PHE A 132 7.27 -10.78 -1.80
C PHE A 132 5.85 -11.30 -1.67
N ASN A 133 5.54 -11.89 -0.53
CA ASN A 133 4.22 -12.42 -0.22
C ASN A 133 3.26 -11.26 0.05
N LEU A 134 2.47 -10.89 -0.95
CA LEU A 134 1.50 -9.80 -0.85
C LEU A 134 0.30 -10.21 -0.01
N ASN A 135 0.00 -9.40 1.01
CA ASN A 135 -1.14 -9.51 1.90
C ASN A 135 -1.94 -8.23 1.81
N ILE A 136 -3.20 -8.33 1.39
CA ILE A 136 -4.07 -7.18 1.16
C ILE A 136 -5.08 -7.10 2.30
N ILE A 137 -5.13 -5.96 2.98
CA ILE A 137 -6.17 -5.65 3.96
C ILE A 137 -7.37 -5.09 3.20
N SER A 138 -8.49 -5.77 3.30
CA SER A 138 -9.79 -5.30 2.81
C SER A 138 -10.74 -5.06 3.99
N ALA A 139 -11.65 -4.11 3.83
CA ALA A 139 -12.73 -3.85 4.77
C ALA A 139 -14.06 -4.09 4.06
N GLN A 140 -14.88 -4.98 4.62
CA GLN A 140 -16.20 -5.28 4.08
C GLN A 140 -17.25 -4.52 4.88
N CYS A 141 -18.01 -3.64 4.23
CA CYS A 141 -19.18 -3.00 4.82
C CYS A 141 -20.27 -4.02 5.12
N ARG A 142 -21.00 -3.85 6.23
CA ARG A 142 -22.08 -4.74 6.69
C ARG A 142 -23.35 -3.95 7.03
N GLY A 143 -24.51 -4.62 6.98
CA GLY A 143 -25.80 -4.01 7.33
C GLY A 143 -26.17 -2.87 6.37
N ILE A 144 -26.71 -1.76 6.90
CA ILE A 144 -27.12 -0.61 6.07
C ILE A 144 -25.96 -0.05 5.23
N SER A 145 -24.74 -0.07 5.78
CA SER A 145 -23.54 0.42 5.08
C SER A 145 -23.11 -0.43 3.87
N SER A 146 -23.66 -1.64 3.68
CA SER A 146 -23.39 -2.47 2.51
C SER A 146 -24.30 -2.18 1.32
N ILE A 147 -25.30 -1.32 1.47
CA ILE A 147 -26.24 -0.94 0.40
C ILE A 147 -25.64 0.20 -0.41
N GLU A 148 -25.56 0.06 -1.74
CA GLU A 148 -25.03 1.09 -2.63
C GLU A 148 -26.03 2.24 -2.87
N SER A 149 -26.34 3.01 -1.83
CA SER A 149 -27.19 4.20 -1.91
C SER A 149 -26.62 5.34 -1.07
N ASN A 150 -26.71 6.58 -1.58
CA ASN A 150 -26.35 7.78 -0.82
C ASN A 150 -27.16 7.90 0.47
N THR A 151 -28.44 7.49 0.45
CA THR A 151 -29.30 7.54 1.64
C THR A 151 -28.89 6.48 2.66
N ALA A 152 -28.61 5.26 2.22
CA ALA A 152 -28.14 4.20 3.11
C ALA A 152 -26.77 4.53 3.72
N LEU A 153 -25.85 5.09 2.93
CA LEU A 153 -24.57 5.58 3.42
C LEU A 153 -24.76 6.67 4.49
N ALA A 154 -25.60 7.68 4.22
CA ALA A 154 -25.89 8.73 5.19
C ALA A 154 -26.50 8.18 6.49
N LEU A 155 -27.46 7.26 6.38
CA LEU A 155 -28.07 6.59 7.54
C LEU A 155 -27.05 5.76 8.34
N SER A 156 -26.09 5.12 7.67
CA SER A 156 -25.05 4.32 8.33
C SER A 156 -24.12 5.16 9.21
N PHE A 157 -23.91 6.43 8.86
CA PHE A 157 -23.09 7.36 9.65
C PHE A 157 -23.87 8.11 10.74
N PHE A 158 -25.21 8.06 10.71
CA PHE A 158 -26.04 8.82 11.65
C PHE A 158 -25.74 8.52 13.13
N PRO A 159 -25.56 7.24 13.56
CA PRO A 159 -25.19 6.95 14.94
C PRO A 159 -23.84 7.55 15.34
N ALA A 160 -22.83 7.43 14.47
CA ALA A 160 -21.51 8.01 14.72
C ALA A 160 -21.58 9.54 14.83
N MET A 161 -22.40 10.18 14.00
CA MET A 161 -22.64 11.62 14.07
C MET A 161 -23.29 12.03 15.40
N LEU A 162 -24.31 11.30 15.88
CA LEU A 162 -24.95 11.58 17.17
C LEU A 162 -23.98 11.42 18.34
N VAL A 163 -23.18 10.34 18.35
CA VAL A 163 -22.16 10.11 19.37
C VAL A 163 -21.12 11.22 19.37
N ASN A 164 -20.67 11.66 18.19
CA ASN A 164 -19.73 12.76 18.02
C ASN A 164 -20.28 14.10 18.54
N LEU A 165 -21.58 14.37 18.34
CA LEU A 165 -22.25 15.58 18.85
C LEU A 165 -22.29 15.61 20.38
N ILE A 166 -22.44 14.45 21.03
CA ILE A 166 -22.38 14.34 22.50
C ILE A 166 -20.94 14.55 22.97
N SER A 167 -19.99 13.79 22.43
CA SER A 167 -18.57 13.95 22.73
C SER A 167 -17.70 13.16 21.76
N ARG A 168 -16.65 13.80 21.24
CA ARG A 168 -15.60 13.15 20.44
C ARG A 168 -14.90 12.01 21.16
N LYS A 169 -14.91 11.97 22.50
CA LYS A 169 -14.28 10.89 23.28
C LYS A 169 -15.08 9.60 23.28
N LEU A 170 -16.32 9.63 22.79
CA LEU A 170 -17.22 8.48 22.74
C LEU A 170 -17.18 7.76 21.39
N LEU A 171 -16.42 8.30 20.42
CA LEU A 171 -16.15 7.69 19.12
C LEU A 171 -14.92 6.77 19.17
#